data_AF-U7QJD6-F1
#
_entry.id   AF-U7QJD6-F1
#
_cell.length_a   1.000
_cell.length_b   1.000
_cell.length_c   1.000
_cell.angle_alpha   90.00
_cell.angle_beta   90.00
_cell.angle_gamma   90.00
#
_symmetry.space_group_name_H-M   'P 1'
#
loop_
_entity.id
_entity.type
_entity.pdbx_description
1 polymer ?
#
loop_
_entity_poly.entity_id
_entity_poly.type
_entity_poly.pdbx_seq_one_letter_code
_entity_poly.pdbx_strand_id
1 'polypeptide(L)'
;MSLLNALGFVAESRLAPVDGSHNLDHDRIHGASNAQAITPDNVPDEAWDTIRPFPVWAGQHLMTEEESGAIVEHCKEFKNNVKATEKALDEMIDTLDKPAASINQKKQKYIRAEGRFERRTVGYKHTTGKYLQGQRPSYAKLGTDYKNAELAADNAIAALAASL
;
A
#
# COMPACT_ATOMS: atom_id res chain seq x y z
N MET A 1 29.11 24.62 23.44
CA MET A 1 29.32 23.44 22.57
C MET A 1 27.97 22.82 22.23
N SER A 2 27.33 23.33 21.19
CA SER A 2 26.25 22.71 20.42
C SER A 2 26.17 23.49 19.10
N LEU A 3 26.36 22.80 17.98
CA LEU A 3 26.46 23.37 16.62
C LEU A 3 25.15 24.00 16.11
N LEU A 4 24.03 23.83 16.83
CA LEU A 4 22.74 24.42 16.46
C LEU A 4 22.59 25.91 16.85
N ASN A 5 23.37 26.41 17.81
CA ASN A 5 23.31 27.83 18.21
C ASN A 5 24.09 28.77 17.27
N ALA A 6 24.79 28.23 16.27
CA ALA A 6 25.62 29.00 15.33
C ALA A 6 24.86 29.44 14.05
N LEU A 7 23.70 28.85 13.77
CA LEU A 7 22.77 29.34 12.76
C LEU A 7 21.60 29.98 13.50
N GLY A 8 21.54 31.31 13.51
CA GLY A 8 20.55 32.12 14.24
C GLY A 8 19.10 31.93 13.78
N PHE A 9 18.57 30.72 13.86
CA PHE A 9 17.19 30.33 13.59
C PHE A 9 16.38 30.37 14.90
N VAL A 10 16.43 31.51 15.59
CA VAL A 10 15.44 31.86 16.61
C VAL A 10 14.80 33.17 16.18
N ALA A 11 13.92 33.06 15.20
CA ALA A 11 12.90 34.04 14.91
C ALA A 11 11.72 33.26 14.31
N GLU A 12 10.54 33.46 14.89
CA GLU A 12 9.28 32.79 14.57
C GLU A 12 9.11 32.57 13.06
N SER A 13 9.24 31.32 12.62
CA SER A 13 8.95 30.94 11.25
C SER A 13 7.47 31.20 10.98
N ARG A 14 7.17 32.26 10.23
CA ARG A 14 5.83 32.56 9.70
C ARG A 14 5.39 31.57 8.61
N LEU A 15 5.82 30.32 8.67
CA LEU A 15 5.29 29.26 7.82
C LEU A 15 3.85 28.97 8.26
N ALA A 16 2.95 28.78 7.30
CA ALA A 16 1.56 28.46 7.59
C ALA A 16 1.48 27.18 8.44
N PRO A 17 0.59 27.11 9.46
CA PRO A 17 0.43 25.90 10.27
C PRO A 17 0.02 24.73 9.38
N VAL A 18 0.74 23.60 9.48
CA VAL A 18 0.46 22.35 8.74
C VAL A 18 -0.73 21.59 9.33
N ASP A 19 -1.38 22.13 10.37
CA ASP A 19 -2.41 21.45 11.16
C ASP A 19 -3.84 21.56 10.62
N GLY A 20 -4.04 22.02 9.38
CA GLY A 20 -5.36 22.01 8.72
C GLY A 20 -6.44 22.84 9.42
N SER A 21 -6.08 23.73 10.35
CA SER A 21 -7.02 24.64 11.01
C SER A 21 -7.34 25.83 10.10
N HIS A 22 -8.62 26.06 9.84
CA HIS A 22 -9.09 27.08 8.89
C HIS A 22 -9.20 28.49 9.50
N ASN A 23 -8.54 28.76 10.62
CA ASN A 23 -8.49 30.11 11.22
C ASN A 23 -7.46 30.97 10.47
N LEU A 24 -7.84 31.35 9.26
CA LEU A 24 -7.16 32.30 8.42
C LEU A 24 -7.40 33.70 8.99
N ASP A 25 -6.46 34.18 9.78
CA ASP A 25 -6.46 35.53 10.33
C ASP A 25 -6.25 36.56 9.20
N HIS A 26 -7.23 37.43 9.00
CA HIS A 26 -7.25 38.43 7.93
C HIS A 26 -6.00 39.32 7.96
N ASP A 27 -5.55 39.70 9.15
CA ASP A 27 -4.37 40.57 9.33
C ASP A 27 -3.07 39.82 9.03
N ARG A 28 -3.07 38.48 9.15
CA ARG A 28 -1.94 37.62 8.77
C ARG A 28 -1.88 37.35 7.27
N ILE A 29 -3.02 37.31 6.59
CA ILE A 29 -3.08 37.07 5.13
C ILE A 29 -2.71 38.32 4.34
N HIS A 30 -3.19 39.48 4.79
CA HIS A 30 -2.96 40.77 4.12
C HIS A 30 -1.76 41.54 4.68
N GLY A 31 -1.12 41.01 5.72
CA GLY A 31 0.12 41.57 6.25
C GLY A 31 1.23 41.56 5.21
N ALA A 32 2.09 42.58 5.26
CA ALA A 32 3.27 42.65 4.40
C ALA A 32 4.09 41.36 4.54
N SER A 33 4.45 40.76 3.40
CA SER A 33 5.32 39.59 3.36
C SER A 33 6.61 39.87 4.11
N ASN A 34 7.25 38.83 4.67
CA ASN A 34 8.53 38.99 5.34
C ASN A 34 9.52 39.73 4.41
N ALA A 35 10.39 40.60 4.95
CA ALA A 35 11.31 41.41 4.15
C ALA A 35 12.29 40.56 3.31
N GLN A 36 12.50 39.30 3.69
CA GLN A 36 13.28 38.31 2.92
C GLN A 36 12.42 37.34 2.09
N ALA A 37 11.10 37.53 2.02
CA ALA A 37 10.26 36.72 1.15
C ALA A 37 10.52 37.10 -0.30
N ILE A 38 10.69 36.09 -1.16
CA ILE A 38 10.82 36.26 -2.60
C ILE A 38 9.46 36.73 -3.13
N THR A 39 9.32 38.04 -3.33
CA THR A 39 8.18 38.68 -3.98
C THR A 39 8.59 39.11 -5.38
N PRO A 40 7.65 39.35 -6.32
CA PRO A 40 7.99 39.83 -7.66
C PRO A 40 8.89 41.08 -7.68
N ASP A 41 8.84 41.89 -6.62
CA ASP A 41 9.61 43.12 -6.46
C ASP A 41 10.96 42.93 -5.73
N ASN A 42 11.21 41.76 -5.11
CA ASN A 42 12.42 41.43 -4.36
C ASN A 42 12.88 39.99 -4.65
N VAL A 43 13.09 39.70 -5.93
CA VAL A 43 13.61 38.42 -6.37
C VAL A 43 15.14 38.46 -6.35
N PRO A 44 15.83 37.43 -5.82
CA PRO A 44 17.28 37.32 -5.93
C PRO A 44 17.71 37.41 -7.39
N ASP A 45 18.79 38.15 -7.68
CA ASP A 45 19.23 38.43 -9.07
C ASP A 45 19.34 37.16 -9.95
N GLU A 46 19.71 36.02 -9.35
CA GLU A 46 19.91 34.72 -10.02
C GLU A 46 18.61 33.90 -10.21
N ALA A 47 17.53 34.21 -9.47
CA ALA A 47 16.30 33.42 -9.53
C ALA A 47 15.52 33.66 -10.82
N TRP A 48 15.69 34.82 -11.45
CA TRP A 48 15.08 35.11 -12.75
C TRP A 48 15.70 34.31 -13.89
N ASP A 49 17.00 34.03 -13.84
CA ASP A 49 17.70 33.22 -14.85
C ASP A 49 17.27 31.76 -14.80
N THR A 50 16.84 31.27 -13.63
CA THR A 50 16.34 29.91 -13.47
C THR A 50 14.90 29.77 -13.98
N ILE A 51 14.10 30.84 -13.87
CA ILE A 51 12.67 30.83 -14.23
C ILE A 51 12.48 31.20 -15.72
N ARG A 52 13.36 32.02 -16.30
CA ARG A 52 13.22 32.52 -17.66
C ARG A 52 14.10 31.72 -18.62
N PRO A 53 13.50 31.00 -19.60
CA PRO A 53 14.27 30.23 -20.57
C PRO A 53 14.93 31.10 -21.66
N PHE A 54 14.65 32.41 -21.70
CA PHE A 54 15.17 33.31 -22.72
C PHE A 54 15.61 34.65 -22.12
N PRO A 55 16.64 35.31 -22.70
CA PRO A 55 17.06 36.64 -22.29
C PRO A 55 15.96 37.67 -22.58
N VAL A 56 15.79 38.63 -21.68
CA VAL A 56 14.85 39.74 -21.84
C VAL A 56 15.64 41.01 -22.18
N TRP A 57 15.37 41.60 -23.34
CA TRP A 57 15.99 42.86 -23.75
C TRP A 57 15.16 44.05 -23.26
N ALA A 58 15.82 45.09 -22.74
CA ALA A 58 15.17 46.28 -22.18
C ALA A 58 14.65 47.28 -23.24
N GLY A 59 14.82 46.99 -24.54
CA GLY A 59 14.45 47.89 -25.65
C GLY A 59 14.35 47.16 -27.00
N GLN A 60 14.25 47.92 -28.11
CA GLN A 60 14.25 47.34 -29.45
C GLN A 60 15.64 46.78 -29.79
N HIS A 61 15.76 45.46 -29.76
CA HIS A 61 16.98 44.72 -30.13
C HIS A 61 16.82 44.14 -31.53
N LEU A 62 17.75 44.46 -32.44
CA LEU A 62 17.86 43.76 -33.72
C LEU A 62 18.76 42.54 -33.51
N MET A 63 18.16 41.36 -33.65
CA MET A 63 18.84 40.11 -33.38
C MET A 63 19.85 39.79 -34.50
N THR A 64 21.07 39.40 -34.12
CA THR A 64 22.05 38.90 -35.08
C THR A 64 21.74 37.45 -35.47
N GLU A 65 22.28 36.99 -36.60
CA GLU A 65 22.06 35.61 -37.06
C GLU A 65 22.59 34.58 -36.05
N GLU A 66 23.73 34.86 -35.41
CA GLU A 66 24.35 34.03 -34.37
C GLU A 66 23.45 33.92 -33.12
N GLU A 67 22.91 35.05 -32.64
CA GLU A 67 21.98 35.06 -31.50
C GLU A 67 20.71 34.27 -31.84
N SER A 68 20.20 34.41 -33.07
CA SER A 68 19.00 33.70 -33.51
C SER A 68 19.23 32.18 -33.57
N GLY A 69 20.43 31.76 -34.02
CA GLY A 69 20.85 30.36 -34.02
C GLY A 69 20.91 29.78 -32.62
N ALA A 70 21.51 30.52 -31.68
CA ALA A 70 21.61 30.11 -30.27
C ALA A 70 20.23 29.91 -29.62
N ILE A 71 19.26 30.79 -29.88
CA ILE A 71 17.88 30.61 -29.38
C ILE A 71 17.23 29.35 -29.97
N VAL A 72 17.45 29.07 -31.26
CA VAL A 72 16.89 27.88 -31.91
C VAL A 72 17.48 26.60 -31.34
N GLU A 73 18.78 26.57 -31.06
CA GLU A 73 19.45 25.44 -30.40
C GLU A 73 18.94 25.24 -28.98
N HIS A 74 18.85 26.31 -28.19
CA HIS A 74 18.28 26.27 -26.84
C HIS A 74 16.84 25.74 -26.85
N CYS A 75 16.02 26.13 -27.84
CA CYS A 75 14.67 25.59 -28.00
C CYS A 75 14.67 24.08 -28.28
N LYS A 76 15.63 23.57 -29.07
CA LYS A 76 15.75 22.13 -29.36
C LYS A 76 16.16 21.36 -28.10
N GLU A 77 17.13 21.86 -27.35
CA GLU A 77 17.56 21.29 -26.08
C GLU A 77 16.42 21.26 -25.06
N PHE A 78 15.71 22.37 -24.90
CA PHE A 78 14.54 22.44 -24.03
C PHE A 78 13.48 21.39 -24.40
N LYS A 79 13.15 21.26 -25.69
CA LYS A 79 12.21 20.21 -26.16
C LYS A 79 12.72 18.80 -25.88
N ASN A 80 14.01 18.55 -26.03
CA ASN A 80 14.60 17.24 -25.73
C ASN A 80 14.57 16.94 -24.23
N ASN A 81 14.83 17.95 -23.39
CA ASN A 81 14.74 17.83 -21.94
C ASN A 81 13.31 17.54 -21.48
N VAL A 82 12.31 18.24 -22.04
CA VAL A 82 10.89 17.95 -21.77
C VAL A 82 10.56 16.50 -22.08
N LYS A 83 10.93 16.01 -23.28
CA LYS A 83 10.71 14.60 -23.67
C LYS A 83 11.43 13.62 -22.75
N ALA A 84 12.65 13.94 -22.33
CA ALA A 84 13.41 13.11 -21.40
C ALA A 84 12.72 13.04 -20.02
N THR A 85 12.19 14.17 -19.53
CA THR A 85 11.46 14.23 -18.25
C THR A 85 10.12 13.50 -18.32
N GLU A 86 9.37 13.63 -19.42
CA GLU A 86 8.12 12.87 -19.65
C GLU A 86 8.40 11.38 -19.65
N LYS A 87 9.42 10.93 -20.39
CA LYS A 87 9.81 9.52 -20.44
C LYS A 87 10.26 9.00 -19.08
N ALA A 88 11.04 9.77 -18.32
CA ALA A 88 11.46 9.38 -16.98
C ALA A 88 10.27 9.21 -16.02
N LEU A 89 9.26 10.09 -16.15
CA LEU A 89 8.03 10.00 -15.37
C LEU A 89 7.21 8.76 -15.73
N ASP A 90 7.06 8.45 -17.02
CA ASP A 90 6.41 7.22 -17.48
C ASP A 90 7.11 5.96 -16.95
N GLU A 91 8.44 5.91 -16.99
CA GLU A 91 9.23 4.79 -16.45
C GLU A 91 9.03 4.62 -14.93
N MET A 92 8.94 5.73 -14.19
CA MET A 92 8.65 5.70 -12.75
C MET A 92 7.24 5.16 -12.46
N ILE A 93 6.22 5.60 -13.20
CA ILE A 93 4.86 5.07 -13.09
C ILE A 93 4.86 3.55 -13.34
N ASP A 94 5.55 3.12 -14.39
CA ASP A 94 5.71 1.70 -14.75
C ASP A 94 6.37 0.89 -13.62
N THR A 95 7.38 1.46 -12.95
CA THR A 95 8.05 0.81 -11.82
C THR A 95 7.16 0.73 -10.57
N LEU A 96 6.21 1.64 -10.41
CA LEU A 96 5.24 1.65 -9.30
C LEU A 96 4.06 0.69 -9.57
N ASP A 97 3.61 0.57 -10.82
CA ASP A 97 2.45 -0.27 -11.19
C ASP A 97 2.78 -1.76 -11.28
N LYS A 98 3.98 -2.13 -11.75
CA LYS A 98 4.41 -3.54 -11.85
C LYS A 98 4.35 -4.28 -10.49
N PRO A 99 4.81 -3.71 -9.37
CA PRO A 99 4.64 -4.28 -8.04
C PRO A 99 3.17 -4.48 -7.64
N ALA A 100 2.29 -3.53 -7.93
CA ALA A 100 0.88 -3.60 -7.55
C ALA A 100 0.16 -4.79 -8.19
N ALA A 101 0.40 -5.03 -9.49
CA ALA A 101 -0.12 -6.18 -10.19
C ALA A 101 0.39 -7.51 -9.60
N SER A 102 1.69 -7.58 -9.28
CA SER A 102 2.32 -8.75 -8.65
C SER A 102 1.77 -9.04 -7.25
N ILE A 103 1.57 -8.00 -6.43
CA ILE A 103 0.97 -8.10 -5.10
C ILE A 103 -0.47 -8.63 -5.20
N ASN A 104 -1.27 -8.09 -6.11
CA ASN A 104 -2.63 -8.56 -6.34
C ASN A 104 -2.67 -10.03 -6.79
N GLN A 105 -1.76 -10.43 -7.67
CA GLN A 105 -1.65 -11.83 -8.09
C GLN A 105 -1.30 -12.76 -6.93
N LYS A 106 -0.35 -12.37 -6.06
CA LYS A 106 0.03 -13.15 -4.87
C LYS A 106 -1.12 -13.22 -3.86
N LYS A 107 -1.83 -12.12 -3.61
CA LYS A 107 -3.01 -12.06 -2.75
C LYS A 107 -4.10 -13.03 -3.24
N GLN A 108 -4.40 -13.03 -4.53
CA GLN A 108 -5.36 -13.97 -5.13
C GLN A 108 -4.91 -15.43 -5.00
N LYS A 109 -3.61 -15.72 -5.15
CA LYS A 109 -3.07 -17.08 -4.91
C LYS A 109 -3.25 -17.51 -3.46
N TYR A 110 -3.00 -16.62 -2.50
CA TYR A 110 -3.19 -16.88 -1.07
C TYR A 110 -4.66 -17.21 -0.75
N ILE A 111 -5.60 -16.36 -1.15
CA ILE A 111 -7.04 -16.57 -0.93
C ILE A 111 -7.51 -17.92 -1.48
N ARG A 112 -7.05 -18.29 -2.68
CA ARG A 112 -7.37 -19.60 -3.27
C ARG A 112 -6.77 -20.77 -2.48
N ALA A 113 -5.58 -20.60 -1.92
CA ALA A 113 -4.94 -21.63 -1.11
C ALA A 113 -5.69 -21.84 0.21
N GLU A 114 -6.08 -20.75 0.87
CA GLU A 114 -6.89 -20.74 2.09
C GLU A 114 -8.23 -21.42 1.86
N GLY A 115 -8.98 -21.04 0.82
CA GLY A 115 -10.26 -21.69 0.50
C GLY A 115 -10.12 -23.19 0.17
N ARG A 116 -9.00 -23.61 -0.44
CA ARG A 116 -8.72 -25.05 -0.65
C ARG A 116 -8.44 -25.78 0.66
N PHE A 117 -7.73 -25.16 1.58
CA PHE A 117 -7.43 -25.72 2.89
C PHE A 117 -8.72 -25.88 3.72
N GLU A 118 -9.57 -24.85 3.76
CA GLU A 118 -10.87 -24.90 4.41
C GLU A 118 -11.76 -26.00 3.82
N ARG A 119 -11.90 -26.04 2.49
CA ARG A 119 -12.69 -27.10 1.83
C ARG A 119 -12.18 -28.50 2.17
N ARG A 120 -10.86 -28.69 2.22
CA ARG A 120 -10.23 -29.97 2.55
C ARG A 120 -10.50 -30.35 4.01
N THR A 121 -10.33 -29.43 4.95
CA THR A 121 -10.55 -29.69 6.38
C THR A 121 -12.02 -30.00 6.69
N VAL A 122 -12.96 -29.22 6.12
CA VAL A 122 -14.40 -29.50 6.23
C VAL A 122 -14.76 -30.84 5.57
N GLY A 123 -14.20 -31.10 4.39
CA GLY A 123 -14.36 -32.37 3.69
C GLY A 123 -13.95 -33.57 4.56
N TYR A 124 -12.77 -33.52 5.17
CA TYR A 124 -12.29 -34.59 6.06
C TYR A 124 -13.17 -34.78 7.30
N LYS A 125 -13.64 -33.70 7.93
CA LYS A 125 -14.58 -33.80 9.07
C LYS A 125 -15.87 -34.51 8.66
N HIS A 126 -16.37 -34.22 7.45
CA HIS A 126 -17.56 -34.87 6.94
C HIS A 126 -17.34 -36.36 6.62
N THR A 127 -16.22 -36.73 5.98
CA THR A 127 -15.92 -38.14 5.68
C THR A 127 -15.70 -38.97 6.94
N THR A 128 -14.97 -38.44 7.92
CA THR A 128 -14.79 -39.15 9.21
C THR A 128 -16.11 -39.27 9.96
N GLY A 129 -16.94 -38.23 9.97
CA GLY A 129 -18.29 -38.28 10.55
C GLY A 129 -19.17 -39.36 9.89
N LYS A 130 -19.19 -39.43 8.56
CA LYS A 130 -19.93 -40.45 7.81
C LYS A 130 -19.42 -41.86 8.12
N TYR A 131 -18.11 -42.04 8.20
CA TYR A 131 -17.49 -43.33 8.53
C TYR A 131 -17.87 -43.79 9.95
N LEU A 132 -17.75 -42.91 10.94
CA LEU A 132 -18.13 -43.19 12.33
C LEU A 132 -19.63 -43.50 12.46
N GLN A 133 -20.49 -42.77 11.75
CA GLN A 133 -21.92 -43.06 11.71
C GLN A 133 -22.21 -44.44 11.09
N GLY A 134 -21.50 -44.81 10.03
CA GLY A 134 -21.62 -46.13 9.40
C GLY A 134 -21.22 -47.29 10.31
N GLN A 135 -20.33 -47.07 11.28
CA GLN A 135 -19.92 -48.10 12.25
C GLN A 135 -20.91 -48.27 13.41
N ARG A 136 -21.77 -47.29 13.69
CA ARG A 136 -22.72 -47.34 14.82
C ARG A 136 -23.61 -48.59 14.83
N PRO A 137 -24.21 -49.03 13.72
CA PRO A 137 -25.06 -50.23 13.71
C PRO A 137 -24.28 -51.50 14.09
N SER A 138 -23.04 -51.64 13.61
CA SER A 138 -22.19 -52.79 13.93
C SER A 138 -21.86 -52.85 15.42
N TYR A 139 -21.52 -51.72 16.03
CA TYR A 139 -21.28 -51.65 17.48
C TYR A 139 -22.56 -51.86 18.30
N ALA A 140 -23.70 -51.33 17.83
CA ALA A 140 -24.99 -51.57 18.47
C ALA A 140 -25.34 -53.06 18.46
N LYS A 141 -25.14 -53.74 17.32
CA LYS A 141 -25.33 -55.18 17.18
C LYS A 141 -24.39 -55.98 18.09
N LEU A 142 -23.11 -55.60 18.15
CA LEU A 142 -22.15 -56.23 19.05
C LEU A 142 -22.63 -56.14 20.51
N GLY A 143 -23.15 -54.98 20.93
CA GLY A 143 -23.70 -54.79 22.28
C GLY A 143 -24.95 -55.63 22.55
N THR A 144 -25.84 -55.82 21.56
CA THR A 144 -26.99 -56.73 21.71
C THR A 144 -26.57 -58.18 21.77
N ASP A 145 -25.58 -58.57 20.96
CA ASP A 145 -25.07 -59.94 20.91
C ASP A 145 -24.42 -60.33 22.24
N TYR A 146 -23.67 -59.42 22.88
CA TYR A 146 -23.12 -59.65 24.22
C TYR A 146 -24.21 -59.82 25.28
N LYS A 147 -25.26 -58.99 25.28
CA LYS A 147 -26.38 -59.14 26.22
C LYS A 147 -27.12 -60.47 26.04
N ASN A 148 -27.30 -60.90 24.79
CA ASN A 148 -27.94 -62.18 24.49
C ASN A 148 -27.06 -63.35 24.94
N ALA A 149 -25.74 -63.26 24.77
CA ALA A 149 -24.79 -64.27 25.23
C ALA A 149 -24.75 -64.35 26.77
N GLU A 150 -24.80 -63.21 27.46
CA GLU A 150 -24.89 -63.13 28.92
C GLU A 150 -26.17 -63.81 29.44
N LEU A 151 -27.34 -63.44 28.89
CA LEU A 151 -28.62 -64.08 29.22
C LEU A 151 -28.61 -65.59 28.95
N ALA A 152 -27.99 -66.03 27.84
CA ALA A 152 -27.88 -67.45 27.52
C ALA A 152 -27.00 -68.19 28.53
N ALA A 153 -25.89 -67.58 28.98
CA ALA A 153 -25.02 -68.13 30.00
C ALA A 153 -25.74 -68.22 31.36
N ASP A 154 -26.44 -67.17 31.78
CA ASP A 154 -27.21 -67.15 33.03
C ASP A 154 -28.29 -68.23 33.05
N ASN A 155 -29.03 -68.38 31.94
CA ASN A 155 -30.04 -69.43 31.79
C ASN A 155 -29.43 -70.83 31.86
N ALA A 156 -28.25 -71.04 31.25
CA ALA A 156 -27.55 -72.31 31.31
C ALA A 156 -27.07 -72.64 32.73
N ILE A 157 -26.54 -71.64 33.46
CA ILE A 157 -26.13 -71.79 34.86
C ILE A 157 -27.33 -72.13 35.74
N ALA A 158 -28.45 -71.41 35.57
CA ALA A 158 -29.68 -71.66 36.33
C ALA A 158 -30.23 -73.07 36.07
N ALA A 159 -30.22 -73.54 34.82
CA ALA A 159 -30.64 -74.90 34.48
C ALA A 159 -29.73 -75.97 35.12
N LEU A 160 -28.42 -75.74 35.13
CA LEU A 160 -27.44 -76.63 35.77
C LEU A 160 -27.64 -76.66 37.29
N ALA A 161 -27.83 -75.50 37.92
CA ALA A 161 -28.10 -75.38 39.36
C ALA A 161 -29.42 -76.04 39.78
N ALA A 162 -30.44 -76.03 38.92
CA ALA A 162 -31.71 -76.71 39.18
C ALA A 162 -31.63 -78.24 39.02
N SER A 163 -30.60 -78.75 38.32
CA SER A 163 -30.36 -80.18 38.10
C SER A 163 -29.46 -80.85 39.15
N LEU A 164 -28.85 -80.05 40.03
CA LEU A 164 -28.02 -80.46 41.17
C LEU A 164 -28.88 -80.56 42.44
#